data_AF-A0A6L8EFV4-F1
#
_entry.id   AF-A0A6L8EFV4-F1
#
_cell.length_a   1.000
_cell.length_b   1.000
_cell.length_c   1.000
_cell.angle_alpha   90.00
_cell.angle_beta   90.00
_cell.angle_gamma   90.00
#
_symmetry.space_group_name_H-M   'P 1'
#
loop_
_entity.id
_entity.type
_entity.pdbx_description
1 polymer ?
#
loop_
_entity_poly.entity_id
_entity_poly.type
_entity_poly.pdbx_seq_one_letter_code
_entity_poly.pdbx_strand_id
1 'polypeptide(L)'
;MDRKRTSRYARGFSGWTGESEVMNRAKFGASVMLLAMLALPPLARPQAVGDHQYTSEAIELGSRIYTSQCALCHGPQGALVDGIDLRLGIFRGVASDEDLRRVIAEGSGEGQMPATALGENEMEGIIAYIRAGFDPEGVAVRIGDAARGEELFYGRGGCADCHRVNGEGPRTAPDLSDIGAIRTPAVLQLNLLDPAAALMPINRAVRLVTFDEEVVSGRRLNEDTHTVQVLDSAERLRSFAKAELGSFEISREPSKPPIDMNEEEVADLVAFLLTLRGAL
;
A
#
# COMPACT_ATOMS: atom_id res chain seq x y z
N MET A 1 68.87 -3.83 19.28
CA MET A 1 70.04 -4.16 18.45
C MET A 1 69.74 -3.72 17.03
N ASP A 2 70.40 -2.65 16.63
CA ASP A 2 70.28 -1.95 15.36
C ASP A 2 71.21 -2.59 14.28
N ARG A 3 70.76 -2.66 13.03
CA ARG A 3 71.61 -2.95 11.86
C ARG A 3 71.33 -1.93 10.75
N LYS A 4 72.06 -0.82 10.81
CA LYS A 4 73.03 -0.35 9.81
C LYS A 4 72.84 -0.86 8.36
N ARG A 5 72.77 0.06 7.39
CA ARG A 5 73.88 0.39 6.45
C ARG A 5 73.49 1.42 5.39
N THR A 6 74.06 2.63 5.44
CA THR A 6 75.13 3.20 4.55
C THR A 6 74.64 3.61 3.15
N SER A 7 74.56 4.90 2.81
CA SER A 7 75.63 5.91 2.59
C SER A 7 76.47 5.70 1.33
N ARG A 8 76.38 6.67 0.39
CA ARG A 8 77.52 7.42 -0.21
C ARG A 8 76.97 8.51 -1.16
N TYR A 9 77.20 9.80 -0.86
CA TYR A 9 78.32 10.67 -1.31
C TYR A 9 77.99 11.38 -2.65
N ALA A 10 78.21 12.68 -2.90
CA ALA A 10 78.58 13.84 -2.11
C ALA A 10 78.61 15.10 -3.01
N ARG A 11 78.67 16.28 -2.34
CA ARG A 11 79.19 17.60 -2.77
C ARG A 11 78.33 18.38 -3.79
N GLY A 12 78.01 19.65 -3.60
CA GLY A 12 78.45 20.67 -2.64
C GLY A 12 78.58 22.03 -3.35
N PHE A 13 78.42 23.12 -2.59
CA PHE A 13 78.63 24.54 -2.95
C PHE A 13 77.57 25.17 -3.87
N SER A 14 77.15 26.43 -3.73
CA SER A 14 77.26 27.48 -2.71
C SER A 14 76.49 28.69 -3.26
N GLY A 15 76.05 29.61 -2.41
CA GLY A 15 75.91 31.01 -2.82
C GLY A 15 74.48 31.51 -2.82
N TRP A 16 74.21 32.32 -1.82
CA TRP A 16 73.01 33.09 -1.56
C TRP A 16 73.25 34.52 -2.02
N THR A 17 72.33 35.12 -2.78
CA THR A 17 72.03 36.56 -3.00
C THR A 17 70.94 36.55 -4.09
N GLY A 18 69.77 37.18 -3.99
CA GLY A 18 69.44 38.42 -3.31
C GLY A 18 69.12 39.49 -4.37
N GLU A 19 67.83 39.65 -4.65
CA GLU A 19 67.13 40.89 -5.07
C GLU A 19 67.36 41.56 -6.43
N SER A 20 66.34 42.37 -6.76
CA SER A 20 66.18 43.36 -7.85
C SER A 20 65.84 42.77 -9.24
N GLU A 21 64.99 43.34 -10.09
CA GLU A 21 64.18 44.56 -10.07
C GLU A 21 63.18 44.50 -11.26
N VAL A 22 62.11 45.27 -11.08
CA VAL A 22 61.10 45.84 -11.98
C VAL A 22 61.23 45.72 -13.52
N MET A 23 60.09 45.36 -14.13
CA MET A 23 59.39 46.05 -15.25
C MET A 23 59.24 45.31 -16.60
N ASN A 24 58.02 45.44 -17.14
CA ASN A 24 57.57 45.42 -18.53
C ASN A 24 56.97 44.15 -19.16
N ARG A 25 55.62 44.18 -19.17
CA ARG A 25 54.74 44.14 -20.37
C ARG A 25 55.00 43.03 -21.40
N ALA A 26 54.10 42.05 -21.44
CA ALA A 26 53.34 41.75 -22.66
C ALA A 26 52.10 40.89 -22.34
N LYS A 27 50.99 41.30 -22.95
CA LYS A 27 49.68 40.64 -23.01
C LYS A 27 49.82 39.20 -23.52
N PHE A 28 48.97 38.27 -23.07
CA PHE A 28 48.20 37.31 -23.88
C PHE A 28 47.62 36.19 -22.98
N GLY A 29 46.37 35.81 -23.22
CA GLY A 29 45.78 34.56 -22.71
C GLY A 29 44.63 34.76 -21.74
N ALA A 30 43.45 35.00 -22.29
CA ALA A 30 42.19 35.03 -21.57
C ALA A 30 41.91 33.70 -20.86
N SER A 31 41.35 33.83 -19.66
CA SER A 31 40.78 32.80 -18.81
C SER A 31 39.82 31.87 -19.56
N VAL A 32 40.03 30.56 -19.44
CA VAL A 32 38.95 29.56 -19.49
C VAL A 32 39.22 28.56 -18.37
N MET A 33 38.68 28.87 -17.19
CA MET A 33 38.62 27.93 -16.08
C MET A 33 37.42 27.01 -16.39
N LEU A 34 37.71 25.86 -17.00
CA LEU A 34 36.73 24.85 -17.39
C LEU A 34 36.16 24.20 -16.11
N LEU A 35 34.97 24.65 -15.67
CA LEU A 35 34.17 23.95 -14.66
C LEU A 35 33.70 22.62 -15.27
N ALA A 36 34.31 21.51 -14.84
CA ALA A 36 33.77 20.18 -15.08
C ALA A 36 32.50 19.98 -14.22
N MET A 37 31.36 20.41 -14.73
CA MET A 37 30.06 19.97 -14.23
C MET A 37 29.87 18.51 -14.64
N LEU A 38 30.04 17.59 -13.70
CA LEU A 38 29.59 16.22 -13.82
C LEU A 38 28.09 16.22 -14.08
N ALA A 39 27.69 15.88 -15.31
CA ALA A 39 26.33 15.51 -15.63
C ALA A 39 26.04 14.17 -14.96
N LEU A 40 25.41 14.21 -13.77
CA LEU A 40 24.79 13.01 -13.22
C LEU A 40 23.63 12.63 -14.15
N PRO A 41 23.52 11.35 -14.57
CA PRO A 41 22.31 10.89 -15.24
C PRO A 41 21.12 11.10 -14.29
N PRO A 42 19.92 11.43 -14.81
CA PRO A 42 18.74 11.48 -13.96
C PRO A 42 18.58 10.11 -13.31
N LEU A 43 18.56 10.10 -11.97
CA LEU A 43 18.16 8.93 -11.21
C LEU A 43 16.77 8.55 -11.71
N ALA A 44 16.66 7.38 -12.35
CA ALA A 44 15.38 6.74 -12.54
C ALA A 44 14.74 6.63 -11.16
N ARG A 45 13.60 7.30 -10.97
CA ARG A 45 12.80 7.12 -9.76
C ARG A 45 12.49 5.63 -9.66
N PRO A 46 12.77 4.96 -8.53
CA PRO A 46 12.18 3.65 -8.30
C PRO A 46 10.66 3.83 -8.40
N GLN A 47 10.02 3.10 -9.33
CA GLN A 47 8.58 2.97 -9.33
C GLN A 47 8.23 2.25 -8.02
N ALA A 48 7.79 3.04 -7.05
CA ALA A 48 7.21 2.50 -5.83
C ALA A 48 5.96 1.74 -6.25
N VAL A 49 5.89 0.48 -5.83
CA VAL A 49 4.72 -0.37 -5.93
C VAL A 49 3.59 0.32 -5.17
N GLY A 50 2.51 0.63 -5.88
CA GLY A 50 1.37 1.39 -5.38
C GLY A 50 1.17 2.65 -6.22
N ASP A 51 0.01 2.73 -6.89
CA ASP A 51 -0.44 3.85 -7.71
C ASP A 51 -0.77 5.08 -6.82
N HIS A 52 0.17 5.46 -5.95
CA HIS A 52 0.11 6.56 -4.97
C HIS A 52 0.26 7.91 -5.69
N GLN A 53 -0.64 8.17 -6.63
CA GLN A 53 -0.64 9.41 -7.41
C GLN A 53 -1.01 10.62 -6.54
N TYR A 54 -1.60 10.41 -5.36
CA TYR A 54 -2.11 11.45 -4.49
C TYR A 54 -1.39 11.51 -3.15
N THR A 55 -1.15 12.73 -2.64
CA THR A 55 -0.49 12.95 -1.35
C THR A 55 -1.46 12.98 -0.18
N SER A 56 -0.98 12.76 1.03
CA SER A 56 -1.78 12.92 2.27
C SER A 56 -2.42 14.31 2.38
N GLU A 57 -1.68 15.35 1.98
CA GLU A 57 -2.19 16.73 2.00
C GLU A 57 -3.35 16.91 1.03
N ALA A 58 -3.32 16.25 -0.13
CA ALA A 58 -4.41 16.26 -1.10
C ALA A 58 -5.66 15.55 -0.55
N ILE A 59 -5.48 14.39 0.10
CA ILE A 59 -6.58 13.62 0.72
C ILE A 59 -7.24 14.45 1.84
N GLU A 60 -6.45 15.07 2.72
CA GLU A 60 -6.96 15.92 3.79
C GLU A 60 -7.71 17.15 3.25
N LEU A 61 -7.17 17.79 2.19
CA LEU A 61 -7.84 18.89 1.50
C LEU A 61 -9.18 18.43 0.92
N GLY A 62 -9.19 17.31 0.22
CA GLY A 62 -10.38 16.67 -0.31
C GLY A 62 -11.44 16.39 0.74
N SER A 63 -11.04 15.85 1.90
CA SER A 63 -11.97 15.58 3.00
C SER A 63 -12.71 16.84 3.47
N ARG A 64 -12.01 17.98 3.60
CA ARG A 64 -12.62 19.26 3.99
C ARG A 64 -13.58 19.79 2.94
N ILE A 65 -13.20 19.70 1.66
CA ILE A 65 -14.06 20.14 0.54
C ILE A 65 -15.29 19.24 0.46
N TYR A 66 -15.10 17.92 0.53
CA TYR A 66 -16.18 16.95 0.45
C TYR A 66 -17.21 17.17 1.57
N THR A 67 -16.73 17.33 2.80
CA THR A 67 -17.58 17.57 3.97
C THR A 67 -18.40 18.86 3.82
N SER A 68 -17.82 19.91 3.23
CA SER A 68 -18.47 21.21 3.09
C SER A 68 -19.38 21.34 1.86
N GLN A 69 -19.09 20.63 0.77
CA GLN A 69 -19.76 20.84 -0.53
C GLN A 69 -20.51 19.62 -1.07
N CYS A 70 -20.11 18.40 -0.72
CA CYS A 70 -20.64 17.17 -1.34
C CYS A 70 -21.46 16.30 -0.38
N ALA A 71 -21.06 16.24 0.89
CA ALA A 71 -21.62 15.32 1.88
C ALA A 71 -23.11 15.58 2.19
N LEU A 72 -23.62 16.78 1.92
CA LEU A 72 -25.04 17.10 2.10
C LEU A 72 -25.93 16.21 1.22
N CYS A 73 -25.51 15.93 -0.02
CA CYS A 73 -26.26 15.13 -0.97
C CYS A 73 -25.76 13.68 -1.03
N HIS A 74 -24.45 13.47 -0.91
CA HIS A 74 -23.84 12.15 -1.02
C HIS A 74 -23.69 11.41 0.32
N GLY A 75 -23.98 12.07 1.44
CA GLY A 75 -23.74 11.56 2.79
C GLY A 75 -22.24 11.59 3.16
N PRO A 76 -21.88 11.30 4.41
CA PRO A 76 -20.48 11.35 4.86
C PRO A 76 -19.58 10.29 4.21
N GLN A 77 -20.15 9.20 3.67
CA GLN A 77 -19.43 8.08 3.05
C GLN A 77 -19.69 7.94 1.54
N GLY A 78 -20.39 8.90 0.91
CA GLY A 78 -20.61 8.85 -0.54
C GLY A 78 -21.66 7.88 -1.05
N ALA A 79 -22.57 7.39 -0.20
CA ALA A 79 -23.52 6.34 -0.55
C ALA A 79 -25.00 6.72 -0.36
N LEU A 80 -25.33 8.01 -0.23
CA LEU A 80 -26.71 8.46 0.00
C LEU A 80 -27.56 8.54 -1.29
N VAL A 81 -26.93 8.63 -2.46
CA VAL A 81 -27.62 8.77 -3.74
C VAL A 81 -27.95 7.39 -4.29
N ASP A 82 -29.21 7.17 -4.67
CA ASP A 82 -29.67 5.86 -5.13
C ASP A 82 -28.90 5.36 -6.38
N GLY A 83 -28.38 4.13 -6.28
CA GLY A 83 -27.54 3.51 -7.30
C GLY A 83 -26.16 4.13 -7.48
N ILE A 84 -25.68 4.94 -6.53
CA ILE A 84 -24.33 5.52 -6.50
C ILE A 84 -23.69 5.26 -5.15
N ASP A 85 -22.48 4.69 -5.16
CA ASP A 85 -21.63 4.59 -3.97
C ASP A 85 -20.20 4.94 -4.37
N LEU A 86 -19.81 6.17 -4.03
CA LEU A 86 -18.51 6.74 -4.41
C LEU A 86 -17.34 5.92 -3.81
N ARG A 87 -17.55 5.30 -2.65
CA ARG A 87 -16.55 4.50 -1.95
C ARG A 87 -16.36 3.14 -2.62
N LEU A 88 -17.44 2.58 -3.15
CA LEU A 88 -17.42 1.32 -3.92
C LEU A 88 -17.01 1.51 -5.39
N GLY A 89 -16.80 2.75 -5.84
CA GLY A 89 -16.61 3.03 -7.25
C GLY A 89 -17.86 2.78 -8.09
N ILE A 90 -19.04 2.70 -7.47
CA ILE A 90 -20.31 2.52 -8.17
C ILE A 90 -20.76 3.89 -8.67
N PHE A 91 -20.56 4.10 -9.96
CA PHE A 91 -20.92 5.33 -10.65
C PHE A 91 -21.77 5.04 -11.89
N ARG A 92 -22.48 6.05 -12.38
CA ARG A 92 -23.13 6.00 -13.69
C ARG A 92 -22.15 6.49 -14.76
N GLY A 93 -21.56 5.56 -15.53
CA GLY A 93 -20.75 5.89 -16.71
C GLY A 93 -19.39 6.54 -16.43
N VAL A 94 -18.83 6.33 -15.24
CA VAL A 94 -17.49 6.80 -14.85
C VAL A 94 -16.58 5.59 -14.71
N ALA A 95 -15.49 5.57 -15.47
CA ALA A 95 -14.50 4.48 -15.45
C ALA A 95 -13.10 4.95 -15.04
N SER A 96 -12.87 6.26 -14.99
CA SER A 96 -11.56 6.87 -14.73
C SER A 96 -11.66 8.10 -13.84
N ASP A 97 -10.51 8.53 -13.30
CA ASP A 97 -10.42 9.79 -12.56
C ASP A 97 -10.73 10.99 -13.46
N GLU A 98 -10.45 10.91 -14.76
CA GLU A 98 -10.83 11.94 -15.71
C GLU A 98 -12.35 12.04 -15.88
N ASP A 99 -13.04 10.91 -15.87
CA ASP A 99 -14.51 10.90 -15.86
C ASP A 99 -15.06 11.50 -14.56
N LEU A 100 -14.40 11.26 -13.41
CA LEU A 100 -14.75 11.91 -12.15
C LEU A 100 -14.56 13.42 -12.23
N ARG A 101 -13.43 13.89 -12.75
CA ARG A 101 -13.17 15.34 -12.97
C ARG A 101 -14.29 15.96 -13.79
N ARG A 102 -14.62 15.35 -14.92
CA ARG A 102 -15.66 15.83 -15.83
C ARG A 102 -17.03 15.89 -15.14
N VAL A 103 -17.45 14.82 -14.46
CA VAL A 103 -18.74 14.76 -13.76
C VAL A 103 -18.84 15.80 -12.63
N ILE A 104 -17.77 16.03 -11.88
CA ILE A 104 -17.76 17.03 -10.80
C ILE A 104 -17.81 18.46 -11.39
N ALA A 105 -17.05 18.71 -12.45
CA ALA A 105 -16.95 20.02 -13.09
C ALA A 105 -18.24 20.41 -13.84
N GLU A 106 -18.85 19.47 -14.56
CA GLU A 106 -20.00 19.73 -15.44
C GLU A 106 -21.35 19.43 -14.77
N GLY A 107 -21.34 18.67 -13.67
CA GLY A 107 -22.55 18.13 -13.06
C GLY A 107 -23.11 16.93 -13.82
N SER A 108 -24.17 16.32 -13.29
CA SER A 108 -24.80 15.15 -13.91
C SER A 108 -26.28 14.97 -13.52
N GLY A 109 -26.95 14.01 -14.18
CA GLY A 109 -28.31 13.60 -13.83
C GLY A 109 -29.35 14.71 -14.06
N GLU A 110 -29.28 15.40 -15.20
CA GLU A 110 -30.20 16.51 -15.53
C GLU A 110 -30.21 17.63 -14.48
N GLY A 111 -29.08 17.85 -13.81
CA GLY A 111 -28.92 18.88 -12.77
C GLY A 111 -29.17 18.41 -11.34
N GLN A 112 -29.43 17.12 -11.12
CA GLN A 112 -29.49 16.54 -9.77
C GLN A 112 -28.14 16.64 -9.04
N MET A 113 -27.03 16.43 -9.76
CA MET A 113 -25.70 16.77 -9.30
C MET A 113 -25.28 18.08 -9.97
N PRO A 114 -25.24 19.21 -9.25
CA PRO A 114 -24.87 20.49 -9.84
C PRO A 114 -23.39 20.52 -10.23
N ALA A 115 -23.06 21.29 -11.26
CA ALA A 115 -21.69 21.62 -11.60
C ALA A 115 -20.99 22.33 -10.43
N THR A 116 -19.77 21.89 -10.11
CA THR A 116 -19.00 22.47 -9.02
C THR A 116 -17.75 23.12 -9.59
N ALA A 117 -17.60 24.43 -9.40
CA ALA A 117 -16.41 25.16 -9.84
C ALA A 117 -15.30 24.99 -8.80
N LEU A 118 -14.51 23.92 -8.95
CA LEU A 118 -13.33 23.64 -8.15
C LEU A 118 -12.07 24.05 -8.91
N GLY A 119 -11.07 24.57 -8.21
CA GLY A 119 -9.72 24.71 -8.76
C GLY A 119 -9.04 23.35 -8.93
N GLU A 120 -7.96 23.29 -9.73
CA GLU A 120 -7.26 22.02 -10.02
C GLU A 120 -6.84 21.25 -8.76
N ASN A 121 -6.24 21.93 -7.77
CA ASN A 121 -5.83 21.30 -6.51
C ASN A 121 -7.01 20.79 -5.68
N GLU A 122 -8.16 21.47 -5.76
CA GLU A 122 -9.38 21.08 -5.04
C GLU A 122 -10.02 19.85 -5.69
N MET A 123 -10.04 19.82 -7.02
CA MET A 123 -10.49 18.68 -7.81
C MET A 123 -9.62 17.44 -7.55
N GLU A 124 -8.29 17.61 -7.57
CA GLU A 124 -7.34 16.57 -7.23
C GLU A 124 -7.58 16.03 -5.82
N GLY A 125 -7.76 16.91 -4.83
CA GLY A 125 -8.04 16.53 -3.46
C GLY A 125 -9.33 15.73 -3.32
N ILE A 126 -10.42 16.14 -3.97
CA ILE A 126 -11.69 15.40 -3.93
C ILE A 126 -11.53 13.99 -4.48
N ILE A 127 -10.87 13.83 -5.63
CA ILE A 127 -10.63 12.52 -6.23
C ILE A 127 -9.75 11.68 -5.31
N ALA A 128 -8.68 12.27 -4.77
CA ALA A 128 -7.80 11.60 -3.80
C ALA A 128 -8.59 11.07 -2.60
N TYR A 129 -9.48 11.86 -2.03
CA TYR A 129 -10.30 11.47 -0.88
C TYR A 129 -11.31 10.37 -1.21
N ILE A 130 -11.94 10.42 -2.39
CA ILE A 130 -12.81 9.34 -2.89
C ILE A 130 -11.99 8.04 -3.02
N ARG A 131 -10.80 8.10 -3.63
CA ARG A 131 -9.90 6.95 -3.81
C ARG A 131 -9.28 6.44 -2.53
N ALA A 132 -9.16 7.27 -1.50
CA ALA A 132 -8.80 6.86 -0.14
C ALA A 132 -9.95 6.17 0.60
N GLY A 133 -11.13 6.06 -0.03
CA GLY A 133 -12.29 5.41 0.56
C GLY A 133 -12.93 6.24 1.68
N PHE A 134 -12.86 7.57 1.58
CA PHE A 134 -13.36 8.51 2.60
C PHE A 134 -12.59 8.46 3.94
N ASP A 135 -11.33 8.00 3.91
CA ASP A 135 -10.41 8.06 5.03
C ASP A 135 -9.43 9.25 4.85
N PRO A 136 -9.51 10.30 5.70
CA PRO A 136 -8.62 11.47 5.60
C PRO A 136 -7.14 11.15 5.80
N GLU A 137 -6.84 10.09 6.54
CA GLU A 137 -5.48 9.60 6.82
C GLU A 137 -5.13 8.39 5.93
N GLY A 138 -6.01 8.07 4.98
CA GLY A 138 -5.92 6.89 4.13
C GLY A 138 -4.87 7.02 3.04
N VAL A 139 -4.78 5.95 2.25
CA VAL A 139 -3.97 5.90 1.04
C VAL A 139 -4.91 5.75 -0.14
N ALA A 140 -4.77 6.62 -1.13
CA ALA A 140 -5.56 6.52 -2.34
C ALA A 140 -5.16 5.28 -3.15
N VAL A 141 -6.16 4.50 -3.55
CA VAL A 141 -5.97 3.33 -4.42
C VAL A 141 -7.02 3.31 -5.53
N ARG A 142 -6.68 2.66 -6.64
CA ARG A 142 -7.63 2.42 -7.72
C ARG A 142 -8.70 1.44 -7.27
N ILE A 143 -9.97 1.76 -7.60
CA ILE A 143 -11.12 0.86 -7.43
C ILE A 143 -11.54 0.40 -8.83
N GLY A 144 -11.61 -0.91 -9.02
CA GLY A 144 -11.99 -1.56 -10.28
C GLY A 144 -13.48 -1.89 -10.37
N ASP A 145 -13.79 -2.93 -11.14
CA ASP A 145 -15.13 -3.46 -11.39
C ASP A 145 -15.45 -4.62 -10.44
N ALA A 146 -16.51 -4.47 -9.65
CA ALA A 146 -16.89 -5.47 -8.66
C ALA A 146 -17.38 -6.79 -9.27
N ALA A 147 -17.98 -6.78 -10.47
CA ALA A 147 -18.45 -8.01 -11.11
C ALA A 147 -17.27 -8.85 -11.61
N ARG A 148 -16.25 -8.20 -12.22
CA ARG A 148 -14.99 -8.89 -12.56
C ARG A 148 -14.25 -9.36 -11.31
N GLY A 149 -14.29 -8.56 -10.24
CA GLY A 149 -13.74 -8.95 -8.95
C GLY A 149 -14.38 -10.20 -8.36
N GLU A 150 -15.71 -10.33 -8.48
CA GLU A 150 -16.44 -11.52 -8.06
C GLU A 150 -16.01 -12.77 -8.85
N GLU A 151 -15.89 -12.66 -10.17
CA GLU A 151 -15.39 -13.73 -11.02
C GLU A 151 -13.96 -14.15 -10.64
N LEU A 152 -13.09 -13.20 -10.30
CA LEU A 152 -11.75 -13.48 -9.80
C LEU A 152 -11.78 -14.18 -8.43
N PHE A 153 -12.64 -13.75 -7.53
CA PHE A 153 -12.77 -14.28 -6.16
C PHE A 153 -13.16 -15.77 -6.16
N TYR A 154 -14.18 -16.12 -6.94
CA TYR A 154 -14.68 -17.49 -7.07
C TYR A 154 -13.96 -18.33 -8.14
N GLY A 155 -13.12 -17.68 -8.96
CA GLY A 155 -12.36 -18.31 -10.04
C GLY A 155 -10.86 -18.37 -9.73
N ARG A 156 -10.06 -17.82 -10.64
CA ARG A 156 -8.58 -17.98 -10.64
C ARG A 156 -7.86 -17.34 -9.45
N GLY A 157 -8.52 -16.46 -8.69
CA GLY A 157 -7.98 -15.90 -7.46
C GLY A 157 -7.92 -16.89 -6.31
N GLY A 158 -8.75 -17.94 -6.34
CA GLY A 158 -8.78 -18.98 -5.32
C GLY A 158 -9.09 -18.43 -3.93
N CYS A 159 -9.83 -17.32 -3.85
CA CYS A 159 -10.16 -16.68 -2.57
C CYS A 159 -11.20 -17.53 -1.84
N ALA A 160 -12.21 -18.01 -2.57
CA ALA A 160 -13.28 -18.89 -2.07
C ALA A 160 -12.78 -20.28 -1.64
N ASP A 161 -11.55 -20.68 -2.00
CA ASP A 161 -10.93 -21.95 -1.56
C ASP A 161 -10.65 -21.97 -0.05
N CYS A 162 -10.55 -20.78 0.57
CA CYS A 162 -10.23 -20.61 1.98
C CYS A 162 -11.24 -19.72 2.72
N HIS A 163 -11.67 -18.65 2.06
CA HIS A 163 -12.60 -17.68 2.62
C HIS A 163 -14.04 -18.04 2.30
N ARG A 164 -14.92 -17.71 3.24
CA ARG A 164 -16.36 -17.78 3.05
C ARG A 164 -16.98 -16.41 2.90
N VAL A 165 -18.12 -16.37 2.23
CA VAL A 165 -18.99 -15.20 2.06
C VAL A 165 -20.43 -15.65 2.21
N ASN A 166 -21.20 -14.95 3.03
CA ASN A 166 -22.61 -15.20 3.32
C ASN A 166 -22.93 -16.68 3.67
N GLY A 167 -22.01 -17.34 4.37
CA GLY A 167 -22.14 -18.73 4.79
C GLY A 167 -21.66 -19.77 3.75
N GLU A 168 -21.31 -19.36 2.54
CA GLU A 168 -20.77 -20.23 1.48
C GLU A 168 -19.24 -20.25 1.50
N GLY A 169 -18.64 -21.44 1.35
CA GLY A 169 -17.18 -21.65 1.42
C GLY A 169 -16.71 -22.26 2.76
N PRO A 170 -15.41 -22.59 2.90
CA PRO A 170 -14.89 -23.27 4.08
C PRO A 170 -14.74 -22.34 5.30
N ARG A 171 -14.46 -22.90 6.47
CA ARG A 171 -14.21 -22.14 7.72
C ARG A 171 -12.71 -21.92 7.99
N THR A 172 -11.84 -22.37 7.10
CA THR A 172 -10.39 -22.40 7.27
C THR A 172 -9.78 -21.00 7.35
N ALA A 173 -10.35 -20.01 6.67
CA ALA A 173 -9.99 -18.59 6.82
C ALA A 173 -11.12 -17.75 7.45
N PRO A 174 -10.87 -16.48 7.83
CA PRO A 174 -11.91 -15.58 8.30
C PRO A 174 -13.04 -15.40 7.28
N ASP A 175 -14.25 -15.20 7.80
CA ASP A 175 -15.41 -14.84 7.02
C ASP A 175 -15.22 -13.41 6.45
N LEU A 176 -15.53 -13.22 5.17
CA LEU A 176 -15.40 -11.93 4.48
C LEU A 176 -16.74 -11.24 4.22
N SER A 177 -17.85 -11.80 4.72
CA SER A 177 -19.21 -11.29 4.45
C SER A 177 -19.39 -9.79 4.73
N ASP A 178 -18.67 -9.25 5.72
CA ASP A 178 -18.74 -7.85 6.16
C ASP A 178 -17.44 -7.07 5.95
N ILE A 179 -16.46 -7.63 5.22
CA ILE A 179 -15.11 -7.08 5.15
C ILE A 179 -15.08 -5.66 4.58
N GLY A 180 -15.95 -5.38 3.61
CA GLY A 180 -16.10 -4.09 2.97
C GLY A 180 -16.76 -3.02 3.84
N ALA A 181 -17.36 -3.40 4.98
CA ALA A 181 -17.84 -2.46 5.99
C ALA A 181 -16.76 -2.08 7.02
N ILE A 182 -15.76 -2.95 7.24
CA ILE A 182 -14.77 -2.80 8.32
C ILE A 182 -13.35 -2.51 7.84
N ARG A 183 -13.06 -2.58 6.53
CA ARG A 183 -11.75 -2.28 5.94
C ARG A 183 -11.84 -1.20 4.88
N THR A 184 -10.79 -0.37 4.82
CA THR A 184 -10.59 0.59 3.74
C THR A 184 -10.03 -0.10 2.50
N PRO A 185 -10.20 0.48 1.30
CA PRO A 185 -9.67 -0.09 0.06
C PRO A 185 -8.15 -0.32 0.11
N ALA A 186 -7.40 0.62 0.68
CA ALA A 186 -5.96 0.50 0.83
C ALA A 186 -5.53 -0.70 1.70
N VAL A 187 -6.24 -0.94 2.81
CA VAL A 187 -5.96 -2.10 3.65
C VAL A 187 -6.27 -3.39 2.92
N LEU A 188 -7.35 -3.45 2.14
CA LEU A 188 -7.68 -4.62 1.32
C LEU A 188 -6.60 -4.88 0.27
N GLN A 189 -6.19 -3.85 -0.47
CA GLN A 189 -5.12 -3.95 -1.46
C GLN A 189 -3.80 -4.42 -0.81
N LEU A 190 -3.42 -3.85 0.34
CA LEU A 190 -2.23 -4.27 1.07
C LEU A 190 -2.29 -5.75 1.46
N ASN A 191 -3.45 -6.25 1.92
CA ASN A 191 -3.60 -7.67 2.26
C ASN A 191 -3.43 -8.60 1.05
N LEU A 192 -3.66 -8.12 -0.18
CA LEU A 192 -3.47 -8.89 -1.40
C LEU A 192 -2.02 -8.85 -1.90
N LEU A 193 -1.38 -7.68 -1.84
CA LEU A 193 -0.03 -7.45 -2.39
C LEU A 193 1.10 -7.78 -1.39
N ASP A 194 0.87 -7.53 -0.10
CA ASP A 194 1.79 -7.84 0.99
C ASP A 194 1.04 -8.37 2.22
N PRO A 195 0.59 -9.64 2.19
CA PRO A 195 -0.10 -10.27 3.32
C PRO A 195 0.75 -10.31 4.60
N ALA A 196 2.08 -10.29 4.48
CA ALA A 196 2.99 -10.33 5.62
C ALA A 196 2.98 -9.00 6.39
N ALA A 197 2.97 -7.86 5.68
CA ALA A 197 2.85 -6.54 6.29
C ALA A 197 1.49 -6.32 6.96
N ALA A 198 0.43 -6.95 6.47
CA ALA A 198 -0.93 -6.82 7.01
C ALA A 198 -1.29 -7.83 8.13
N LEU A 199 -0.35 -8.69 8.54
CA LEU A 199 -0.62 -9.84 9.41
C LEU A 199 -0.87 -9.47 10.89
N MET A 200 -2.15 -9.32 11.24
CA MET A 200 -2.59 -9.14 12.63
C MET A 200 -2.37 -10.40 13.48
N PRO A 201 -1.95 -10.28 14.77
CA PRO A 201 -1.69 -11.43 15.64
C PRO A 201 -2.84 -12.43 15.77
N ILE A 202 -4.09 -11.95 15.80
CA ILE A 202 -5.27 -12.81 15.93
C ILE A 202 -5.51 -13.69 14.70
N ASN A 203 -5.06 -13.26 13.52
CA ASN A 203 -5.24 -13.97 12.24
C ASN A 203 -4.12 -14.96 11.92
N ARG A 204 -3.10 -15.05 12.78
CA ARG A 204 -1.97 -15.97 12.58
C ARG A 204 -2.41 -17.40 12.82
N ALA A 205 -2.13 -18.28 11.87
CA ALA A 205 -2.27 -19.71 12.07
C ALA A 205 -1.38 -20.17 13.23
N VAL A 206 -1.82 -21.23 13.89
CA VAL A 206 -1.08 -21.88 14.97
C VAL A 206 -0.64 -23.27 14.56
N ARG A 207 0.48 -23.71 15.10
CA ARG A 207 1.00 -25.08 15.00
C ARG A 207 1.18 -25.64 16.40
N LEU A 208 0.57 -26.80 16.65
CA LEU A 208 0.56 -27.49 17.93
C LEU A 208 1.17 -28.87 17.75
N VAL A 209 1.93 -29.32 18.73
CA VAL A 209 2.43 -30.70 18.81
C VAL A 209 2.01 -31.27 20.16
N THR A 210 1.25 -32.36 20.16
CA THR A 210 0.87 -33.07 21.39
C THR A 210 2.03 -33.94 21.88
N PHE A 211 1.98 -34.40 23.13
CA PHE A 211 2.97 -35.36 23.63
C PHE A 211 2.93 -36.72 22.93
N ASP A 212 1.80 -37.06 22.29
CA ASP A 212 1.65 -38.23 21.43
C ASP A 212 2.15 -37.98 19.99
N GLU A 213 2.92 -36.90 19.78
CA GLU A 213 3.54 -36.50 18.52
C GLU A 213 2.53 -36.12 17.40
N GLU A 214 1.25 -35.89 17.74
CA GLU A 214 0.28 -35.38 16.79
C GLU A 214 0.58 -33.91 16.46
N VAL A 215 0.75 -33.61 15.16
CA VAL A 215 0.91 -32.25 14.67
C VAL A 215 -0.41 -31.71 14.17
N VAL A 216 -0.84 -30.59 14.74
CA VAL A 216 -2.08 -29.89 14.36
C VAL A 216 -1.71 -28.49 13.90
N SER A 217 -2.17 -28.11 12.71
CA SER A 217 -2.04 -26.75 12.20
C SER A 217 -3.42 -26.22 11.81
N GLY A 218 -3.69 -24.95 12.11
CA GLY A 218 -5.00 -24.39 11.79
C GLY A 218 -5.21 -22.97 12.26
N ARG A 219 -6.43 -22.49 12.05
CA ARG A 219 -6.87 -21.16 12.46
C ARG A 219 -7.22 -21.17 13.94
N ARG A 220 -6.59 -20.31 14.71
CA ARG A 220 -6.93 -20.10 16.12
C ARG A 220 -8.28 -19.39 16.21
N LEU A 221 -9.23 -19.98 16.93
CA LEU A 221 -10.55 -19.40 17.16
C LEU A 221 -10.63 -18.69 18.51
N ASN A 222 -10.05 -19.30 19.53
CA ASN A 222 -10.03 -18.77 20.88
C ASN A 222 -8.80 -19.29 21.63
N GLU A 223 -8.32 -18.50 22.58
CA GLU A 223 -7.21 -18.87 23.44
C GLU A 223 -7.37 -18.19 24.79
N ASP A 224 -7.28 -18.99 25.86
CA ASP A 224 -7.23 -18.50 27.23
C ASP A 224 -5.93 -18.96 27.91
N THR A 225 -5.81 -18.74 29.23
CA THR A 225 -4.62 -19.12 30.00
C THR A 225 -4.30 -20.61 29.94
N HIS A 226 -5.31 -21.47 29.78
CA HIS A 226 -5.19 -22.93 29.87
C HIS A 226 -5.48 -23.65 28.56
N THR A 227 -6.33 -23.09 27.70
CA THR A 227 -6.81 -23.78 26.49
C THR A 227 -6.53 -22.98 25.22
N VAL A 228 -6.46 -23.71 24.12
CA VAL A 228 -6.49 -23.15 22.77
C VAL A 228 -7.50 -23.92 21.93
N GLN A 229 -8.33 -23.18 21.20
CA GLN A 229 -9.33 -23.71 20.27
C GLN A 229 -8.90 -23.42 18.86
N VAL A 230 -8.83 -24.46 18.04
CA VAL A 230 -8.28 -24.42 16.70
C VAL A 230 -9.26 -25.07 15.75
N LEU A 231 -9.48 -24.43 14.61
CA LEU A 231 -10.08 -25.08 13.46
C LEU A 231 -8.97 -25.62 12.57
N ASP A 232 -8.87 -26.94 12.46
CA ASP A 232 -7.86 -27.57 11.62
C ASP A 232 -8.19 -27.49 10.12
N SER A 233 -7.26 -27.92 9.27
CA SER A 233 -7.43 -27.92 7.81
C SER A 233 -8.56 -28.84 7.30
N ALA A 234 -9.08 -29.74 8.14
CA ALA A 234 -10.24 -30.59 7.84
C ALA A 234 -11.55 -30.00 8.39
N GLU A 235 -11.56 -28.71 8.73
CA GLU A 235 -12.68 -27.98 9.33
C GLU A 235 -13.17 -28.56 10.66
N ARG A 236 -12.33 -29.30 11.38
CA ARG A 236 -12.69 -29.82 12.71
C ARG A 236 -12.34 -28.78 13.77
N LEU A 237 -13.34 -28.48 14.61
CA LEU A 237 -13.12 -27.71 15.82
C LEU A 237 -12.46 -28.61 16.86
N ARG A 238 -11.27 -28.22 17.31
CA ARG A 238 -10.49 -28.96 18.31
C ARG A 238 -10.09 -28.02 19.43
N SER A 239 -10.15 -28.52 20.66
CA SER A 239 -9.71 -27.80 21.85
C SER A 239 -8.59 -28.60 22.50
N PHE A 240 -7.50 -27.91 22.85
CA PHE A 240 -6.34 -28.50 23.49
C PHE A 240 -6.06 -27.80 24.81
N ALA A 241 -5.81 -28.59 25.86
CA ALA A 241 -5.18 -28.07 27.06
C ALA A 241 -3.71 -27.78 26.76
N LYS A 242 -3.26 -26.56 27.01
CA LYS A 242 -1.87 -26.15 26.75
C LYS A 242 -0.86 -26.97 27.55
N ALA A 243 -1.27 -27.49 28.71
CA ALA A 243 -0.48 -28.37 29.55
C ALA A 243 -0.21 -29.76 28.92
N GLU A 244 -0.96 -30.14 27.88
CA GLU A 244 -0.84 -31.42 27.15
C GLU A 244 -0.09 -31.28 25.82
N LEU A 245 0.44 -30.08 25.54
CA LEU A 245 1.19 -29.77 24.33
C LEU A 245 2.69 -29.85 24.60
N GLY A 246 3.41 -30.60 23.77
CA GLY A 246 4.86 -30.55 23.70
C GLY A 246 5.37 -29.25 23.08
N SER A 247 4.63 -28.69 22.11
CA SER A 247 4.88 -27.33 21.62
C SER A 247 3.61 -26.62 21.13
N PHE A 248 3.64 -25.29 21.24
CA PHE A 248 2.61 -24.38 20.74
C PHE A 248 3.27 -23.16 20.11
N GLU A 249 3.10 -23.01 18.81
CA GLU A 249 3.74 -21.96 18.01
C GLU A 249 2.68 -21.15 17.26
N ILE A 250 2.82 -19.83 17.29
CA ILE A 250 2.05 -18.91 16.46
C ILE A 250 2.90 -18.59 15.24
N SER A 251 2.39 -18.92 14.04
CA SER A 251 3.11 -18.67 12.78
C SER A 251 3.41 -17.18 12.63
N ARG A 252 4.61 -16.87 12.16
CA ARG A 252 5.00 -15.52 11.73
C ARG A 252 4.83 -15.32 10.23
N GLU A 253 4.54 -16.39 9.50
CA GLU A 253 4.33 -16.39 8.07
C GLU A 253 2.84 -16.27 7.76
N PRO A 254 2.45 -15.49 6.74
CA PRO A 254 1.08 -15.43 6.29
C PRO A 254 0.65 -16.78 5.71
N SER A 255 -0.63 -17.11 5.85
CA SER A 255 -1.19 -18.38 5.35
C SER A 255 -1.32 -18.44 3.82
N LYS A 256 -1.10 -17.32 3.12
CA LYS A 256 -1.11 -17.22 1.66
C LYS A 256 0.00 -16.26 1.20
N PRO A 257 0.72 -16.56 0.09
CA PRO A 257 1.64 -15.61 -0.53
C PRO A 257 0.90 -14.40 -1.13
N PRO A 258 1.63 -13.34 -1.51
CA PRO A 258 1.10 -12.28 -2.37
C PRO A 258 0.36 -12.84 -3.58
N ILE A 259 -0.69 -12.16 -3.99
CA ILE A 259 -1.47 -12.57 -5.16
C ILE A 259 -0.69 -12.34 -6.45
N ASP A 260 -0.75 -13.29 -7.37
CA ASP A 260 -0.15 -13.18 -8.71
C ASP A 260 -1.20 -12.67 -9.70
N MET A 261 -1.42 -11.35 -9.68
CA MET A 261 -2.40 -10.63 -10.48
C MET A 261 -1.86 -9.27 -10.88
N ASN A 262 -2.36 -8.74 -12.00
CA ASN A 262 -2.02 -7.38 -12.42
C ASN A 262 -2.80 -6.33 -11.60
N GLU A 263 -2.45 -5.05 -11.77
CA GLU A 263 -3.04 -3.95 -11.00
C GLU A 263 -4.55 -3.79 -11.20
N GLU A 264 -5.06 -4.05 -12.41
CA GLU A 264 -6.50 -3.96 -12.71
C GLU A 264 -7.27 -5.08 -11.99
N GLU A 265 -6.75 -6.29 -12.01
CA GLU A 265 -7.37 -7.44 -11.33
C GLU A 265 -7.38 -7.30 -9.82
N VAL A 266 -6.31 -6.71 -9.24
CA VAL A 266 -6.27 -6.37 -7.82
C VAL A 266 -7.32 -5.29 -7.50
N ALA A 267 -7.45 -4.26 -8.36
CA ALA A 267 -8.46 -3.22 -8.18
C ALA A 267 -9.89 -3.78 -8.29
N ASP A 268 -10.13 -4.71 -9.20
CA ASP A 268 -11.42 -5.41 -9.38
C ASP A 268 -11.75 -6.25 -8.14
N LEU A 269 -10.79 -7.05 -7.62
CA LEU A 269 -10.97 -7.80 -6.37
C LEU A 269 -11.27 -6.89 -5.17
N VAL A 270 -10.55 -5.78 -5.03
CA VAL A 270 -10.82 -4.79 -3.98
C VAL A 270 -12.23 -4.23 -4.12
N ALA A 271 -12.67 -3.90 -5.34
CA ALA A 271 -14.03 -3.42 -5.60
C ALA A 271 -15.08 -4.44 -5.13
N PHE A 272 -14.92 -5.72 -5.48
CA PHE A 272 -15.81 -6.79 -5.02
C PHE A 272 -15.83 -6.91 -3.49
N LEU A 273 -14.66 -6.97 -2.84
CA LEU A 273 -14.57 -7.09 -1.39
C LEU A 273 -15.24 -5.93 -0.66
N LEU A 274 -15.20 -4.72 -1.22
CA LEU A 274 -15.86 -3.56 -0.63
C LEU A 274 -17.40 -3.69 -0.67
N THR A 275 -17.96 -4.43 -1.63
CA THR A 275 -19.42 -4.71 -1.71
C THR A 275 -19.91 -5.60 -0.57
N LEU A 276 -19.03 -6.40 0.04
CA LEU A 276 -19.36 -7.32 1.11
C LEU A 276 -19.52 -6.57 2.45
N ARG A 277 -20.77 -6.20 2.79
CA ARG A 277 -21.08 -5.37 3.98
C ARG A 277 -22.05 -6.05 4.96
N GLY A 278 -22.17 -7.37 4.88
CA GLY A 278 -23.13 -8.18 5.64
C GLY A 278 -24.49 -8.27 4.96
N ALA A 279 -25.22 -9.34 5.24
CA ALA A 279 -26.64 -9.42 4.91
C ALA A 279 -27.42 -8.49 5.85
N LEU A 280 -28.27 -7.63 5.28
CA LEU A 280 -29.29 -6.88 6.02
C LEU A 280 -30.35 -7.82 6.60
#